data_AF-A0A5K7TZI0-F1
#
_entry.id   AF-A0A5K7TZI0-F1
#
_cell.length_a   1.000
_cell.length_b   1.000
_cell.length_c   1.000
_cell.angle_alpha   90.00
_cell.angle_beta   90.00
_cell.angle_gamma   90.00
#
_symmetry.space_group_name_H-M   'P 1'
#
loop_
_entity.id
_entity.type
_entity.pdbx_description
1 polymer ?
#
loop_
_entity_poly.entity_id
_entity_poly.type
_entity_poly.pdbx_seq_one_letter_code
_entity_poly.pdbx_strand_id
1 'polypeptide(L)'
;MLDYIAHLNPELEHSALGVAREIFGGEGWTDEVIGLLLAAESWESRMSAAWHAVDDQARKSALSLDYQSFQNYWPSLDFCQSEWRARAKSGSVALAFQSIQATTTAFLH
;
A
#
# COMPACT_ATOMS: atom_id res chain seq x y z
N MET A 1 5.59 4.43 -9.66
CA MET A 1 5.45 3.82 -11.01
C MET A 1 4.28 4.45 -11.74
N LEU A 2 3.06 4.41 -11.20
CA LEU A 2 1.88 5.05 -11.79
C LEU A 2 2.03 6.58 -11.96
N ASP A 3 2.53 7.29 -10.94
CA ASP A 3 2.75 8.74 -11.04
C ASP A 3 3.76 9.12 -12.12
N TYR A 4 4.75 8.26 -12.37
CA TYR A 4 5.74 8.46 -13.43
C TYR A 4 5.10 8.29 -14.81
N ILE A 5 4.22 7.30 -14.97
CA ILE A 5 3.44 7.10 -16.20
C ILE A 5 2.50 8.29 -16.42
N ALA A 6 1.80 8.75 -15.38
CA ALA A 6 0.93 9.93 -15.44
C ALA A 6 1.72 11.21 -15.78
N HIS A 7 2.92 11.38 -15.25
CA HIS A 7 3.81 12.50 -15.60
C HIS A 7 4.28 12.46 -17.06
N LEU A 8 4.58 11.26 -17.58
CA LEU A 8 5.04 11.09 -18.96
C LEU A 8 3.90 11.23 -19.97
N ASN A 9 2.72 10.73 -19.64
CA ASN A 9 1.52 10.88 -20.46
C ASN A 9 0.25 10.85 -19.58
N PRO A 10 -0.36 12.03 -19.32
CA PRO A 10 -1.58 12.13 -18.52
C PRO A 10 -2.77 11.35 -19.10
N GLU A 11 -2.82 11.12 -20.42
CA GLU A 11 -3.89 10.33 -21.04
C GLU A 11 -3.83 8.84 -20.65
N LEU A 12 -2.66 8.36 -20.23
CA LEU A 12 -2.48 6.98 -19.75
C LEU A 12 -2.83 6.81 -18.28
N GLU A 13 -2.97 7.88 -17.52
CA GLU A 13 -3.24 7.83 -16.07
C GLU A 13 -4.53 7.05 -15.78
N HIS A 14 -5.62 7.37 -16.49
CA HIS A 14 -6.90 6.71 -16.31
C HIS A 14 -6.82 5.20 -16.61
N SER A 15 -6.12 4.83 -17.68
CA SER A 15 -5.93 3.43 -18.06
C SER A 15 -5.05 2.68 -17.05
N ALA A 16 -3.98 3.32 -16.57
CA ALA A 16 -3.06 2.72 -15.60
C ALA A 16 -3.72 2.53 -14.23
N LEU A 17 -4.54 3.50 -13.78
CA LEU A 17 -5.34 3.37 -12.57
C LEU A 17 -6.40 2.27 -12.73
N GLY A 18 -7.06 2.17 -13.89
CA GLY A 18 -8.01 1.10 -14.19
C GLY A 18 -7.39 -0.29 -14.07
N VAL A 19 -6.26 -0.51 -14.75
CA VAL A 19 -5.52 -1.79 -14.69
C VAL A 19 -5.07 -2.10 -13.26
N ALA A 20 -4.55 -1.12 -12.52
CA ALA A 20 -4.14 -1.34 -11.14
C ALA A 20 -5.32 -1.73 -10.23
N ARG A 21 -6.48 -1.11 -10.40
CA ARG A 21 -7.71 -1.47 -9.68
C ARG A 21 -8.15 -2.91 -10.00
N GLU A 22 -8.13 -3.30 -11.28
CA GLU A 22 -8.47 -4.66 -11.69
C GLU A 22 -7.53 -5.70 -11.08
N ILE A 23 -6.21 -5.44 -11.07
CA ILE A 23 -5.22 -6.33 -10.47
C ILE A 23 -5.48 -6.48 -8.98
N PHE A 24 -5.59 -5.38 -8.23
CA PHE A 24 -5.84 -5.48 -6.79
C PHE A 24 -7.21 -6.10 -6.47
N GLY A 25 -8.24 -5.79 -7.25
CA GLY A 25 -9.55 -6.42 -7.09
C GLY A 25 -9.51 -7.94 -7.34
N GLY A 26 -8.75 -8.38 -8.35
CA GLY A 26 -8.52 -9.80 -8.63
C GLY A 26 -7.78 -10.55 -7.51
N GLU A 27 -6.95 -9.85 -6.76
CA GLU A 27 -6.24 -10.36 -5.56
C GLU A 27 -7.11 -10.30 -4.28
N GLY A 28 -8.37 -9.85 -4.38
CA GLY A 28 -9.35 -9.85 -3.28
C GLY A 28 -9.30 -8.63 -2.36
N TRP A 29 -8.62 -7.55 -2.77
CA TRP A 29 -8.59 -6.30 -2.01
C TRP A 29 -9.91 -5.54 -2.14
N THR A 30 -10.36 -4.89 -1.06
CA THR A 30 -11.59 -4.05 -1.10
C THR A 30 -11.32 -2.71 -1.79
N ASP A 31 -12.35 -2.10 -2.37
CA ASP A 31 -12.24 -0.82 -3.07
C ASP A 31 -11.65 0.30 -2.20
N GLU A 32 -11.93 0.30 -0.90
CA GLU A 32 -11.39 1.28 0.04
C GLU A 32 -9.87 1.11 0.20
N VAL A 33 -9.41 -0.13 0.34
CA VAL A 33 -7.97 -0.42 0.46
C VAL A 33 -7.25 -0.11 -0.86
N ILE A 34 -7.85 -0.48 -1.99
CA ILE A 34 -7.35 -0.13 -3.32
C ILE A 34 -7.23 1.38 -3.47
N GLY A 35 -8.25 2.13 -3.04
CA GLY A 35 -8.24 3.59 -3.03
C GLY A 35 -7.07 4.17 -2.24
N LEU A 36 -6.79 3.65 -1.04
CA LEU A 36 -5.67 4.09 -0.22
C LEU A 36 -4.30 3.76 -0.84
N LEU A 37 -4.16 2.59 -1.48
CA LEU A 37 -2.94 2.20 -2.17
C LEU A 37 -2.66 3.10 -3.38
N LEU A 38 -3.70 3.45 -4.14
CA LEU A 38 -3.58 4.27 -5.34
C LEU A 38 -3.42 5.77 -5.04
N ALA A 39 -3.96 6.26 -3.92
CA ALA A 39 -3.80 7.64 -3.49
C ALA A 39 -2.42 7.95 -2.88
N ALA A 40 -1.57 6.94 -2.70
CA ALA A 40 -0.26 7.10 -2.09
C ALA A 40 0.79 7.61 -3.11
N GLU A 41 1.13 8.90 -3.00
CA GLU A 41 2.02 9.59 -3.94
C GLU A 41 3.52 9.41 -3.62
N SER A 42 3.89 9.34 -2.33
CA SER A 42 5.28 9.21 -1.90
C SER A 42 5.66 7.75 -1.63
N TRP A 43 6.96 7.45 -1.68
CA TRP A 43 7.45 6.12 -1.31
C TRP A 43 7.06 5.76 0.13
N GLU A 44 7.20 6.69 1.05
CA GLU A 44 6.85 6.50 2.45
C GLU A 44 5.35 6.24 2.63
N SER A 45 4.48 6.99 1.95
CA SER A 45 3.03 6.78 2.05
C SER A 45 2.61 5.45 1.42
N ARG A 46 3.23 5.04 0.31
CA ARG A 46 2.99 3.73 -0.33
C ARG A 46 3.38 2.58 0.58
N MET A 47 4.56 2.64 1.18
CA MET A 47 5.00 1.61 2.13
C MET A 47 4.10 1.57 3.35
N SER A 48 3.68 2.72 3.86
CA SER A 48 2.73 2.79 4.98
C SER A 48 1.38 2.17 4.61
N ALA A 49 0.82 2.54 3.45
CA ALA A 49 -0.45 1.99 2.98
C ALA A 49 -0.37 0.48 2.78
N ALA A 50 0.63 -0.02 2.05
CA ALA A 50 0.85 -1.44 1.85
C ALA A 50 1.05 -2.20 3.18
N TRP A 51 1.82 -1.63 4.11
CA TRP A 51 2.05 -2.24 5.42
C TRP A 51 0.76 -2.43 6.21
N HIS A 52 -0.16 -1.45 6.18
CA HIS A 52 -1.45 -1.54 6.87
C HIS A 52 -2.47 -2.41 6.14
N ALA A 53 -2.35 -2.49 4.83
CA ALA A 53 -3.21 -3.28 3.97
C ALA A 53 -3.03 -4.79 4.24
N VAL A 54 -1.79 -5.25 4.43
CA VAL A 54 -1.49 -6.68 4.64
C VAL A 54 -1.60 -7.10 6.12
N ASP A 55 -1.77 -8.40 6.35
CA ASP A 55 -1.83 -8.99 7.70
C ASP A 55 -0.44 -9.18 8.36
N ASP A 56 -0.44 -9.61 9.62
CA ASP A 56 0.79 -9.82 10.38
C ASP A 56 1.68 -10.94 9.80
N GLN A 57 1.10 -11.92 9.12
CA GLN A 57 1.86 -13.02 8.52
C GLN A 57 2.60 -12.54 7.26
N ALA A 58 1.94 -11.76 6.43
CA ALA A 58 2.54 -11.09 5.28
C ALA A 58 3.62 -10.09 5.72
N ARG A 59 3.41 -9.33 6.81
CA ARG A 59 4.44 -8.44 7.38
C ARG A 59 5.68 -9.20 7.84
N LYS A 60 5.50 -10.34 8.53
CA LYS A 60 6.61 -11.22 8.93
C LYS A 60 7.37 -11.76 7.72
N SER A 61 6.61 -12.20 6.70
CA SER A 61 7.18 -12.72 5.46
C SER A 61 8.01 -11.66 4.76
N ALA A 62 7.48 -10.43 4.62
CA ALA A 62 8.18 -9.29 4.06
C ALA A 62 9.52 -9.02 4.77
N LEU A 63 9.54 -9.01 6.11
CA LEU A 63 10.78 -8.80 6.88
C LEU A 63 11.82 -9.92 6.74
N SER A 64 11.43 -11.09 6.25
CA SER A 64 12.32 -12.23 6.02
C SER A 64 12.88 -12.30 4.60
N LEU A 65 12.40 -11.46 3.68
CA LEU A 65 12.86 -11.44 2.31
C LEU A 65 14.26 -10.83 2.21
N ASP A 66 15.11 -11.47 1.41
CA ASP A 66 16.35 -10.85 0.98
C ASP A 66 16.10 -9.90 -0.20
N TYR A 67 15.87 -8.63 0.13
CA TYR A 67 15.63 -7.57 -0.85
C TYR A 67 16.85 -7.26 -1.74
N GLN A 68 18.05 -7.78 -1.45
CA GLN A 68 19.21 -7.66 -2.34
C GLN A 68 19.13 -8.65 -3.51
N SER A 69 18.44 -9.78 -3.32
CA SER A 69 18.27 -10.82 -4.34
C SER A 69 17.19 -10.46 -5.37
N PHE A 70 16.19 -9.67 -4.97
CA PHE A 70 15.12 -9.23 -5.87
C PHE A 70 15.52 -7.92 -6.54
N GLN A 71 15.64 -7.92 -7.87
CA GLN A 71 15.86 -6.72 -8.71
C GLN A 71 14.65 -5.74 -8.71
N ASN A 72 13.91 -5.67 -7.62
CA ASN A 72 12.84 -4.72 -7.45
C ASN A 72 13.48 -3.39 -7.04
N TYR A 73 13.16 -2.34 -7.78
CA TYR A 73 13.62 -0.98 -7.49
C TYR A 73 12.93 -0.49 -6.20
N TRP A 74 13.43 -0.90 -5.03
CA TRP A 74 13.03 -0.37 -3.73
C TRP A 74 13.90 0.85 -3.42
N PRO A 75 13.35 2.08 -3.40
CA PRO A 75 14.12 3.29 -3.11
C PRO A 75 14.83 3.27 -1.75
N SER A 76 14.24 2.59 -0.75
CA SER A 76 14.86 2.35 0.55
C SER A 76 14.26 1.13 1.25
N LEU A 77 14.98 0.61 2.24
CA LEU A 77 14.55 -0.49 3.13
C LEU A 77 14.19 0.01 4.54
N ASP A 78 13.84 1.30 4.68
CA ASP A 78 13.58 1.91 5.99
C ASP A 78 12.44 1.23 6.75
N PHE A 79 11.48 0.64 6.03
CA PHE A 79 10.36 -0.08 6.62
C PHE A 79 10.78 -1.32 7.43
N CYS A 80 11.97 -1.86 7.19
CA CYS A 80 12.53 -2.95 8.01
C CYS A 80 12.93 -2.45 9.41
N GLN A 81 13.21 -1.16 9.56
CA GLN A 81 13.64 -0.56 10.83
C GLN A 81 12.48 -0.48 11.84
N SER A 82 12.80 -0.63 13.12
CA SER A 82 11.82 -0.56 14.22
C SER A 82 11.15 0.82 14.30
N GLU A 83 11.93 1.87 14.09
CA GLU A 83 11.54 3.27 14.25
C GLU A 83 10.56 3.68 13.15
N TRP A 84 10.75 3.18 11.92
CA TRP A 84 9.80 3.37 10.84
C TRP A 84 8.47 2.69 11.17
N ARG A 85 8.49 1.42 11.61
CA ARG A 85 7.27 0.67 11.96
C ARG A 85 6.51 1.31 13.12
N ALA A 86 7.23 1.88 14.10
CA ALA A 86 6.61 2.64 15.19
C ALA A 86 5.88 3.89 14.66
N ARG A 87 6.48 4.63 13.73
CA ARG A 87 5.83 5.78 13.07
C ARG A 87 4.65 5.38 12.20
N ALA A 88 4.81 4.31 11.42
CA ALA A 88 3.76 3.80 10.54
C ALA A 88 2.49 3.44 11.32
N LYS A 89 2.60 2.87 12.53
CA LYS A 89 1.45 2.55 13.39
C LYS A 89 0.67 3.76 13.91
N SER A 90 1.30 4.92 13.95
CA SER A 90 0.74 6.15 14.55
C SER A 90 0.36 7.21 13.50
N GLY A 91 0.59 6.91 12.21
CA GLY A 91 0.37 7.85 11.12
C GLY A 91 -1.08 7.96 10.65
N SER A 92 -1.38 8.99 9.87
CA SER A 92 -2.71 9.24 9.28
C SER A 92 -3.24 8.06 8.44
N VAL A 93 -2.35 7.35 7.74
CA VAL A 93 -2.69 6.15 6.97
C VAL A 93 -3.18 5.02 7.88
N ALA A 94 -2.53 4.81 9.03
CA ALA A 94 -2.97 3.80 10.00
C ALA A 94 -4.38 4.10 10.52
N LEU A 95 -4.65 5.38 10.81
CA LEU A 95 -5.96 5.83 11.28
C LEU A 95 -7.05 5.65 10.21
N ALA A 96 -6.72 5.88 8.94
CA ALA A 96 -7.63 5.64 7.83
C ALA A 96 -7.99 4.15 7.70
N PHE A 97 -6.99 3.26 7.76
CA PHE A 97 -7.21 1.81 7.73
C PHE A 97 -8.02 1.30 8.93
N GLN A 98 -7.74 1.80 10.15
CA GLN A 98 -8.50 1.47 11.35
C GLN A 98 -9.96 1.92 11.23
N SER A 99 -10.21 3.10 10.67
CA SER A 99 -11.56 3.62 10.45
C SER A 99 -12.35 2.78 9.45
N ILE A 100 -11.70 2.33 8.36
CA ILE A 100 -12.29 1.41 7.37
C ILE A 100 -12.64 0.08 8.02
N GLN A 101 -11.70 -0.54 8.74
CA GLN A 101 -11.93 -1.81 9.43
C GLN A 101 -13.06 -1.74 10.47
N ALA A 102 -13.13 -0.66 11.25
CA ALA A 102 -14.20 -0.43 12.21
C ALA A 102 -15.56 -0.28 11.53
N THR A 103 -15.60 0.39 10.38
CA THR A 103 -16.83 0.59 9.59
C THR A 103 -17.31 -0.72 8.97
N THR A 104 -16.42 -1.50 8.35
CA THR A 104 -16.75 -2.83 7.80
C THR A 104 -17.26 -3.78 8.89
N THR A 105 -16.69 -3.73 10.10
CA THR A 105 -17.14 -4.56 11.22
C THR A 105 -18.51 -4.13 11.75
N ALA A 106 -18.80 -2.83 11.77
CA ALA A 106 -20.08 -2.29 12.23
C ALA A 106 -21.25 -2.62 11.28
N PHE A 107 -21.00 -2.78 9.98
CA PHE A 107 -22.03 -3.14 8.99
C PHE A 107 -22.34 -4.65 8.92
N LEU A 108 -21.58 -5.49 9.62
CA LEU A 108 -21.76 -6.94 9.66
C LEU A 108 -22.57 -7.44 10.89
N HIS A 109 -23.11 -6.52 11.70
CA HIS A 109 -23.89 -6.81 12.92
C HIS A 109 -25.33 -6.27 12.85
#